data_AF-A0A359CF79-F1
#
_entry.id   AF-A0A359CF79-F1
#
_cell.length_a   1.000
_cell.length_b   1.000
_cell.length_c   1.000
_cell.angle_alpha   90.00
_cell.angle_beta   90.00
_cell.angle_gamma   90.00
#
_symmetry.space_group_name_H-M   'P 1'
#
loop_
_entity.id
_entity.type
_entity.pdbx_description
1 polymer ?
#
loop_
_entity_poly.entity_id
_entity_poly.type
_entity_poly.pdbx_seq_one_letter_code
_entity_poly.pdbx_strand_id
1 'polypeptide(L)'
;CTRVGSGPFPTELSDADGKALRDGGHEYGSVTGRPRRCGWIDLVALRYTIMLNGVTKLVMMKSDVLDAFDTIKACVAYKIDGKEVVDLPFDIDCEIEPVWAELPGWKTDMTDMKSENEFPEEFNAYLSFLEDELQVPIAIVSVGPNRAQTIIR
;
A
#
# COMPACT_ATOMS: atom_id res chain seq x y z
N CYS A 1 3.70 1.24 1.30
CA CYS A 1 4.63 0.57 2.25
C CYS A 1 5.65 1.56 2.82
N THR A 2 6.14 1.32 4.05
CA THR A 2 7.18 2.14 4.67
C THR A 2 8.21 1.28 5.38
N ARG A 3 9.50 1.66 5.33
CA ARG A 3 10.58 0.95 6.02
C ARG A 3 11.48 1.91 6.79
N VAL A 4 11.88 1.50 7.99
CA VAL A 4 12.91 2.16 8.80
C VAL A 4 14.20 1.34 8.73
N GLY A 5 15.33 1.99 8.46
CA GLY A 5 16.63 1.34 8.38
C GLY A 5 16.99 0.79 6.99
N SER A 6 18.08 0.03 6.95
CA SER A 6 18.66 -0.55 5.75
C SER A 6 17.97 -1.86 5.34
N GLY A 7 18.39 -2.39 4.18
CA GLY A 7 17.93 -3.64 3.60
C GLY A 7 17.04 -3.44 2.36
N PRO A 8 16.80 -4.50 1.59
CA PRO A 8 16.06 -4.43 0.32
C PRO A 8 14.66 -3.89 0.50
N PHE A 9 14.19 -3.07 -0.43
CA PHE A 9 12.81 -2.58 -0.42
C PHE A 9 12.36 -2.50 -1.89
N PRO A 10 11.85 -3.62 -2.45
CA PRO A 10 11.57 -3.74 -3.88
C PRO A 10 10.69 -2.63 -4.43
N THR A 11 9.75 -2.16 -3.61
CA THR A 11 8.76 -1.15 -3.96
C THR A 11 9.14 0.27 -3.52
N GLU A 12 10.39 0.51 -3.09
CA GLU A 12 10.86 1.83 -2.68
C GLU A 12 10.82 2.85 -3.82
N LEU A 13 10.35 4.04 -3.50
CA LEU A 13 10.32 5.19 -4.40
C LEU A 13 11.34 6.23 -3.96
N SER A 14 12.19 6.63 -4.89
CA SER A 14 13.18 7.71 -4.72
C SER A 14 12.81 9.01 -5.45
N ASP A 15 11.61 9.05 -6.02
CA ASP A 15 11.07 10.14 -6.83
C ASP A 15 10.09 11.04 -6.04
N ALA A 16 9.34 11.87 -6.78
CA ALA A 16 8.36 12.79 -6.23
C ALA A 16 7.21 12.06 -5.52
N ASP A 17 6.81 10.89 -6.02
CA ASP A 17 5.72 10.11 -5.45
C ASP A 17 6.13 9.55 -4.08
N GLY A 18 7.36 9.02 -3.99
CA GLY A 18 7.94 8.58 -2.71
C GLY A 18 8.00 9.70 -1.67
N LYS A 19 8.30 10.94 -2.10
CA LYS A 19 8.27 12.12 -1.23
C LYS A 19 6.84 12.50 -0.82
N ALA A 20 5.89 12.49 -1.77
CA ALA A 20 4.49 12.82 -1.51
C ALA A 20 3.85 11.83 -0.52
N LEU A 21 4.10 10.53 -0.68
CA LEU A 21 3.66 9.50 0.27
C LEU A 21 4.23 9.74 1.67
N ARG A 22 5.52 10.09 1.76
CA ARG A 22 6.18 10.37 3.03
C ARG A 22 5.57 11.57 3.74
N ASP A 23 5.38 12.66 3.00
CA ASP A 23 4.87 13.92 3.55
C ASP A 23 3.40 13.79 3.96
N GLY A 24 2.55 13.25 3.09
CA GLY A 24 1.13 13.01 3.39
C GLY A 24 0.92 12.04 4.55
N GLY A 25 1.76 10.99 4.63
CA GLY A 25 1.69 10.02 5.72
C GLY A 25 2.38 10.44 7.02
N HIS A 26 3.03 11.61 7.07
CA HIS A 26 3.91 12.04 8.16
C HIS A 26 4.94 10.95 8.56
N GLU A 27 5.56 10.32 7.56
CA GLU A 27 6.46 9.17 7.74
C GLU A 27 7.88 9.61 8.13
N TYR A 28 7.95 10.16 9.34
CA TYR A 28 9.16 10.65 9.99
C TYR A 28 9.33 10.00 11.37
N GLY A 29 10.57 9.88 11.84
CA GLY A 29 10.85 9.43 13.20
C GLY A 29 10.29 10.42 14.22
N SER A 30 9.53 9.96 15.21
CA SER A 30 8.86 10.82 16.20
C SER A 30 9.82 11.62 17.08
N VAL A 31 11.03 11.11 17.31
CA VAL A 31 12.08 11.78 18.11
C VAL A 31 13.10 12.47 17.21
N THR A 32 13.61 11.75 16.21
CA THR A 32 14.75 12.22 15.39
C THR A 32 14.33 13.05 14.19
N GLY A 33 13.05 13.02 13.79
CA GLY A 33 12.58 13.61 12.54
C GLY A 33 13.15 12.95 11.29
N ARG A 34 13.87 11.82 11.40
CA ARG A 34 14.50 11.18 10.24
C ARG A 34 13.44 10.65 9.27
N PRO A 35 13.53 10.93 7.97
CA PRO A 35 12.58 10.42 6.99
C PRO A 35 12.63 8.90 6.90
N ARG A 36 11.46 8.28 6.79
CA ARG A 36 11.33 6.84 6.49
C ARG A 36 11.32 6.62 4.99
N ARG A 37 11.80 5.44 4.57
CA ARG A 37 11.73 5.01 3.18
C ARG A 37 10.27 4.69 2.86
N CYS A 38 9.78 5.17 1.74
CA CYS A 38 8.38 5.03 1.33
C CYS A 38 8.31 4.39 -0.05
N GLY A 39 7.24 3.67 -0.29
CA GLY A 39 7.03 2.93 -1.51
C GLY A 39 5.56 2.58 -1.70
N TRP A 40 5.23 2.10 -2.88
CA TRP A 40 3.89 1.58 -3.20
C TRP A 40 3.56 0.32 -2.38
N ILE A 41 2.32 -0.18 -2.48
CA ILE A 41 1.94 -1.43 -1.81
C ILE A 41 2.63 -2.63 -2.49
N ASP A 42 3.01 -3.60 -1.66
CA ASP A 42 3.73 -4.80 -2.08
C ASP A 42 2.87 -6.04 -1.84
N LEU A 43 2.23 -6.54 -2.90
CA LEU A 43 1.27 -7.65 -2.78
C LEU A 43 1.96 -8.99 -2.70
N VAL A 44 3.18 -9.13 -3.24
CA VAL A 44 4.00 -10.34 -3.09
C VAL A 44 4.33 -10.57 -1.61
N ALA A 45 4.86 -9.54 -0.93
CA ALA A 45 5.15 -9.62 0.49
C ALA A 45 3.89 -9.77 1.36
N LEU A 46 2.79 -9.11 0.97
CA LEU A 46 1.53 -9.17 1.72
C LEU A 46 0.86 -10.54 1.60
N ARG A 47 0.82 -11.17 0.42
CA ARG A 47 0.33 -12.55 0.23
C ARG A 47 1.10 -13.54 1.09
N TYR A 48 2.43 -13.43 1.10
CA TYR A 48 3.27 -14.25 1.96
C TYR A 48 2.92 -14.07 3.45
N THR A 49 2.71 -12.83 3.89
CA THR A 49 2.32 -12.51 5.27
C THR A 49 0.94 -13.10 5.62
N ILE A 50 -0.04 -13.01 4.71
CA ILE A 50 -1.39 -13.58 4.86
C ILE A 50 -1.29 -15.09 5.02
N MET A 51 -0.56 -15.76 4.13
CA MET A 51 -0.35 -17.21 4.14
C MET A 51 0.27 -17.67 5.46
N LEU A 52 1.34 -17.00 5.93
CA LEU A 52 2.03 -17.38 7.16
C LEU A 52 1.17 -17.25 8.41
N ASN A 53 0.31 -16.22 8.48
CA ASN A 53 -0.44 -15.88 9.69
C ASN A 53 -1.89 -16.37 9.67
N GLY A 54 -2.37 -16.94 8.55
CA GLY A 54 -3.76 -17.34 8.41
C GLY A 54 -4.73 -16.15 8.50
N VAL A 55 -4.36 -15.01 7.93
CA VAL A 55 -5.16 -13.77 8.00
C VAL A 55 -6.48 -13.98 7.27
N THR A 56 -7.59 -13.69 7.96
CA THR A 56 -8.95 -13.84 7.41
C THR A 56 -9.61 -12.52 7.04
N LYS A 57 -9.10 -11.39 7.54
CA LYS A 57 -9.58 -10.03 7.26
C LYS A 57 -8.42 -9.05 7.30
N LEU A 58 -8.42 -8.09 6.39
CA LEU A 58 -7.45 -7.00 6.30
C LEU A 58 -8.03 -5.70 6.83
N VAL A 59 -7.11 -4.79 7.18
CA VAL A 59 -7.39 -3.47 7.73
C VAL A 59 -6.52 -2.48 6.95
N MET A 60 -7.12 -1.69 6.06
CA MET A 60 -6.42 -0.68 5.26
C MET A 60 -6.35 0.62 6.04
N MET A 61 -5.13 1.07 6.36
CA MET A 61 -4.90 2.31 7.09
C MET A 61 -4.28 3.36 6.18
N LYS A 62 -4.52 4.64 6.49
CA LYS A 62 -3.96 5.79 5.78
C LYS A 62 -4.34 5.85 4.30
N SER A 63 -5.58 5.49 3.95
CA SER A 63 -6.02 5.59 2.54
C SER A 63 -6.07 7.04 2.07
N ASP A 64 -6.29 8.00 2.98
CA ASP A 64 -6.26 9.45 2.74
C ASP A 64 -4.95 9.96 2.16
N VAL A 65 -3.83 9.27 2.43
CA VAL A 65 -2.53 9.64 1.86
C VAL A 65 -2.53 9.44 0.34
N LEU A 66 -3.37 8.54 -0.17
CA LEU A 66 -3.45 8.21 -1.60
C LEU A 66 -4.35 9.18 -2.39
N ASP A 67 -5.12 10.04 -1.71
CA ASP A 67 -6.02 11.03 -2.32
C ASP A 67 -5.31 11.99 -3.28
N ALA A 68 -4.00 12.20 -3.11
CA ALA A 68 -3.23 13.17 -3.89
C ALA A 68 -2.80 12.68 -5.29
N PHE A 69 -2.87 11.37 -5.56
CA PHE A 69 -2.25 10.75 -6.73
C PHE A 69 -3.22 10.58 -7.89
N ASP A 70 -2.74 10.81 -9.12
CA ASP A 70 -3.52 10.55 -10.35
C ASP A 70 -3.45 9.07 -10.76
N THR A 71 -2.40 8.38 -10.35
CA THR A 71 -2.19 6.95 -10.58
C THR A 71 -1.54 6.35 -9.35
N ILE A 72 -2.08 5.22 -8.90
CA ILE A 72 -1.57 4.45 -7.76
C ILE A 72 -1.05 3.13 -8.31
N LYS A 73 0.15 2.73 -7.88
CA LYS A 73 0.73 1.45 -8.29
C LYS A 73 0.68 0.43 -7.17
N ALA A 74 0.55 -0.84 -7.55
CA ALA A 74 0.65 -1.97 -6.66
C ALA A 74 1.60 -3.01 -7.27
N CYS A 75 2.56 -3.50 -6.49
CA CYS A 75 3.48 -4.52 -6.96
C CYS A 75 2.80 -5.88 -6.89
N VAL A 76 2.45 -6.43 -8.05
CA VAL A 76 1.71 -7.70 -8.20
C VAL A 76 2.63 -8.90 -8.37
N ALA A 77 3.85 -8.68 -8.84
CA ALA A 77 4.86 -9.73 -8.99
C ALA A 77 6.24 -9.12 -8.87
N TYR A 78 7.24 -9.96 -8.68
CA TYR A 78 8.63 -9.62 -8.84
C TYR A 78 9.17 -10.24 -10.10
N LYS A 79 10.14 -9.59 -10.72
CA LYS A 79 10.92 -10.14 -11.80
C LYS A 79 12.36 -10.32 -11.33
N ILE A 80 12.81 -11.57 -11.34
CA ILE A 80 14.13 -12.01 -10.86
C ILE A 80 14.74 -12.87 -11.96
N ASP A 81 15.95 -12.53 -12.41
CA ASP A 81 16.63 -13.19 -13.54
C ASP A 81 15.74 -13.31 -14.80
N GLY A 82 14.94 -12.27 -15.05
CA GLY A 82 14.02 -12.22 -16.20
C GLY A 82 12.74 -13.06 -16.05
N LYS A 83 12.52 -13.72 -14.91
CA LYS A 83 11.32 -14.52 -14.64
C LYS A 83 10.42 -13.81 -13.64
N GLU A 84 9.13 -13.76 -13.96
CA GLU A 84 8.12 -13.27 -13.04
C GLU A 84 7.78 -14.33 -11.98
N VAL A 85 7.76 -13.90 -10.72
CA VAL A 85 7.41 -14.70 -9.55
C VAL A 85 6.42 -13.94 -8.69
N VAL A 86 5.43 -14.65 -8.17
CA VAL A 86 4.38 -14.10 -7.29
C VAL A 86 4.57 -14.47 -5.82
N ASP A 87 5.52 -15.38 -5.56
CA ASP A 87 5.95 -15.82 -4.25
C ASP A 87 7.13 -14.98 -3.75
N LEU A 88 7.17 -14.72 -2.44
CA LEU A 88 8.30 -14.05 -1.82
C LEU A 88 9.55 -14.94 -1.95
N PRO A 89 10.66 -14.45 -2.53
CA PRO A 89 11.87 -15.26 -2.68
C PRO A 89 12.49 -15.54 -1.31
N PHE A 90 13.15 -16.70 -1.20
CA PHE A 90 13.87 -17.09 0.01
C PHE A 90 15.03 -16.13 0.32
N ASP A 91 15.70 -15.64 -0.73
CA ASP A 91 16.79 -14.69 -0.65
C ASP A 91 16.40 -13.39 -1.37
N ILE A 92 16.66 -12.27 -0.73
CA ILE A 92 16.38 -10.91 -1.21
C ILE A 92 17.67 -10.13 -1.54
N ASP A 93 18.83 -10.79 -1.50
CA ASP A 93 20.12 -10.22 -1.92
C ASP A 93 20.30 -10.26 -3.45
N CYS A 94 19.30 -10.73 -4.20
CA CYS A 94 19.24 -10.65 -5.65
C CYS A 94 18.59 -9.34 -6.13
N GLU A 95 18.85 -8.97 -7.39
CA GLU A 95 18.20 -7.84 -8.02
C GLU A 95 16.72 -8.17 -8.28
N ILE A 96 15.82 -7.42 -7.65
CA ILE A 96 14.37 -7.61 -7.74
C ILE A 96 13.78 -6.40 -8.46
N GLU A 97 13.20 -6.65 -9.63
CA GLU A 97 12.41 -5.65 -10.35
C GLU A 97 10.92 -5.80 -9.98
N PRO A 98 10.27 -4.77 -9.40
CA PRO A 98 8.84 -4.83 -9.13
C PRO A 98 8.02 -4.76 -10.43
N VAL A 99 7.02 -5.62 -10.56
CA VAL A 99 6.02 -5.60 -11.64
C VAL A 99 4.77 -4.89 -11.14
N TRP A 100 4.40 -3.80 -11.79
CA TRP A 100 3.35 -2.90 -11.34
C TRP A 100 2.02 -3.15 -12.05
N ALA A 101 0.94 -3.24 -11.26
CA ALA A 101 -0.39 -2.86 -11.72
C ALA A 101 -0.58 -1.36 -11.47
N GLU A 102 -1.16 -0.65 -12.45
CA GLU A 102 -1.46 0.78 -12.34
C GLU A 102 -2.97 0.96 -12.27
N LEU A 103 -3.43 1.67 -11.24
CA LEU A 103 -4.84 1.97 -11.00
C LEU A 103 -5.05 3.49 -11.03
N PRO A 104 -6.20 3.97 -11.53
CA PRO A 104 -6.53 5.38 -11.46
C PRO A 104 -6.64 5.80 -9.99
N GLY A 105 -6.05 6.96 -9.66
CA GLY A 105 -6.32 7.60 -8.39
C GLY A 105 -7.62 8.41 -8.43
N TRP A 106 -8.15 8.78 -7.26
CA TRP A 106 -9.47 9.42 -7.13
C TRP A 106 -9.42 10.93 -6.91
N LYS A 107 -8.26 11.53 -6.61
CA LYS A 107 -8.08 13.00 -6.49
C LYS A 107 -9.15 13.70 -5.64
N THR A 108 -9.63 13.03 -4.59
CA THR A 108 -10.77 13.45 -3.78
C THR A 108 -10.43 13.27 -2.31
N ASP A 109 -10.67 14.31 -1.50
CA ASP A 109 -10.51 14.25 -0.04
C ASP A 109 -11.61 13.36 0.56
N MET A 110 -11.19 12.23 1.14
CA MET A 110 -12.10 11.26 1.76
C MET A 110 -12.30 11.46 3.27
N THR A 111 -11.64 12.46 3.87
CA THR A 111 -11.50 12.55 5.34
C THR A 111 -12.81 12.75 6.11
N ASP A 112 -13.85 13.25 5.46
CA ASP A 112 -15.18 13.47 6.05
C ASP A 112 -16.18 12.32 5.79
N MET A 113 -15.81 11.31 4.98
CA MET A 113 -16.66 10.17 4.66
C MET A 113 -16.86 9.26 5.88
N LYS A 114 -18.06 8.66 5.99
CA LYS A 114 -18.44 7.85 7.16
C LYS A 114 -18.89 6.44 6.83
N SER A 115 -19.09 6.13 5.55
CA SER A 115 -19.55 4.83 5.09
C SER A 115 -19.02 4.51 3.69
N GLU A 116 -18.95 3.22 3.36
CA GLU A 116 -18.46 2.73 2.06
C GLU A 116 -19.26 3.27 0.87
N ASN A 117 -20.56 3.53 1.05
CA ASN A 117 -21.40 4.09 -0.01
C ASN A 117 -21.02 5.52 -0.41
N GLU A 118 -20.19 6.20 0.38
CA GLU A 118 -19.69 7.55 0.10
C GLU A 118 -18.35 7.53 -0.64
N PHE A 119 -17.69 6.36 -0.74
CA PHE A 119 -16.37 6.25 -1.35
C PHE A 119 -16.39 6.55 -2.86
N PRO A 120 -15.35 7.21 -3.40
CA PRO A 120 -15.15 7.34 -4.83
C PRO A 120 -15.12 5.96 -5.52
N GLU A 121 -15.59 5.90 -6.76
CA GLU A 121 -15.64 4.66 -7.53
C GLU A 121 -14.23 4.06 -7.69
N GLU A 122 -13.23 4.90 -7.95
CA GLU A 122 -11.84 4.49 -8.11
C GLU A 122 -11.25 3.95 -6.80
N PHE A 123 -11.65 4.50 -5.65
CA PHE A 123 -11.23 3.97 -4.36
C PHE A 123 -11.86 2.60 -4.07
N ASN A 124 -13.16 2.44 -4.35
CA ASN A 124 -13.82 1.14 -4.28
C ASN A 124 -13.17 0.12 -5.21
N ALA A 125 -12.84 0.51 -6.44
CA ALA A 125 -12.13 -0.34 -7.39
C ALA A 125 -10.73 -0.74 -6.88
N TYR A 126 -10.01 0.18 -6.22
CA TYR A 126 -8.73 -0.12 -5.58
C TYR A 126 -8.90 -1.12 -4.42
N LEU A 127 -9.92 -0.99 -3.58
CA LEU A 127 -10.24 -1.97 -2.54
C LEU A 127 -10.52 -3.35 -3.13
N SER A 128 -11.42 -3.43 -4.12
CA SER A 128 -11.76 -4.70 -4.79
C SER A 128 -10.54 -5.33 -5.46
N PHE A 129 -9.71 -4.55 -6.14
CA PHE A 129 -8.47 -5.04 -6.73
C PHE A 129 -7.54 -5.69 -5.69
N LEU A 130 -7.38 -5.07 -4.52
CA LEU A 130 -6.57 -5.65 -3.46
C LEU A 130 -7.20 -6.91 -2.87
N GLU A 131 -8.52 -6.93 -2.67
CA GLU A 131 -9.25 -8.11 -2.19
C GLU A 131 -9.11 -9.28 -3.17
N ASP A 132 -9.17 -9.02 -4.48
CA ASP A 132 -8.99 -10.01 -5.52
C ASP A 132 -7.54 -10.53 -5.57
N GLU A 133 -6.55 -9.64 -5.49
CA GLU A 133 -5.12 -10.02 -5.49
C GLU A 133 -4.70 -10.80 -4.24
N LEU A 134 -5.38 -10.59 -3.12
CA LEU A 134 -5.02 -11.15 -1.82
C LEU A 134 -5.95 -12.30 -1.40
N GLN A 135 -7.11 -12.44 -2.03
CA GLN A 135 -8.18 -13.39 -1.68
C GLN A 135 -8.63 -13.27 -0.21
N VAL A 136 -8.57 -12.06 0.34
CA VAL A 136 -8.94 -11.75 1.73
C VAL A 136 -9.68 -10.41 1.77
N PRO A 137 -10.86 -10.33 2.42
CA PRO A 137 -11.64 -9.10 2.48
C PRO A 137 -10.96 -8.03 3.36
N ILE A 138 -11.08 -6.77 2.96
CA ILE A 138 -10.71 -5.59 3.73
C ILE A 138 -11.92 -5.16 4.56
N ALA A 139 -11.96 -5.55 5.83
CA ALA A 139 -13.11 -5.30 6.70
C ALA A 139 -13.10 -3.91 7.36
N ILE A 140 -11.96 -3.22 7.35
CA ILE A 140 -11.82 -1.90 7.96
C ILE A 140 -10.94 -1.03 7.08
N VAL A 141 -11.37 0.22 6.88
CA VAL A 141 -10.64 1.26 6.14
C VAL A 141 -10.52 2.50 7.02
N SER A 142 -9.34 3.14 7.05
CA SER A 142 -9.14 4.45 7.67
C SER A 142 -8.86 5.50 6.60
N VAL A 143 -9.74 6.49 6.54
CA VAL A 143 -9.69 7.67 5.64
C VAL A 143 -9.10 8.90 6.36
N GLY A 144 -8.30 8.68 7.40
CA GLY A 144 -7.69 9.75 8.17
C GLY A 144 -7.20 9.31 9.55
N PRO A 145 -6.43 10.17 10.25
CA PRO A 145 -5.73 9.80 11.48
C PRO A 145 -6.64 9.68 12.71
N ASN A 146 -7.83 10.28 12.69
CA ASN A 146 -8.73 10.25 13.85
C ASN A 146 -9.49 8.93 13.93
N ARG A 147 -9.79 8.48 15.15
CA ARG A 147 -10.58 7.25 15.39
C ARG A 147 -11.95 7.26 14.70
N ALA A 148 -12.58 8.43 14.58
CA ALA A 148 -13.88 8.58 13.92
C ALA A 148 -13.80 8.40 12.40
N GLN A 149 -12.60 8.46 11.81
CA GLN A 149 -12.32 8.29 10.37
C GLN A 149 -11.97 6.84 10.04
N THR A 150 -12.38 5.89 10.89
CA THR A 150 -12.24 4.44 10.66
C THR A 150 -13.61 3.86 10.36
N ILE A 151 -13.77 3.28 9.18
CA ILE A 151 -15.01 2.77 8.62
C ILE A 151 -14.95 1.24 8.61
N ILE A 152 -16.00 0.60 9.12
CA ILE A 152 -16.18 -0.86 9.11
C ILE A 152 -17.00 -1.21 7.86
N ARG A 153 -16.52 -2.18 7.09
CA ARG A 153 -17.16 -2.75 5.90
C ARG A 153 -17.77 -4.12 6.22
#